data_AF-A0A519HXT6-F1
#
_entry.id   AF-A0A519HXT6-F1
#
_cell.length_a   1.000
_cell.length_b   1.000
_cell.length_c   1.000
_cell.angle_alpha   90.00
_cell.angle_beta   90.00
_cell.angle_gamma   90.00
#
_symmetry.space_group_name_H-M   'P 1'
#
loop_
_entity.id
_entity.type
_entity.pdbx_description
1 polymer ?
#
loop_
_entity_poly.entity_id
_entity_poly.type
_entity_poly.pdbx_seq_one_letter_code
_entity_poly.pdbx_strand_id
1 'polypeptide(L)'
;MRFAPAVLLATMALAACDGGGDPVEQALRETAAANQSATVRETATVSAPASTDQVWIDRMSAHHREAVAMADTALAQSRDPEIRRMAQIVKETRTREIAEMQAWEPAAASDQ
;
A
#
# COMPACT_ATOMS: atom_id res chain seq x y z
N MET A 1 72.72 -8.09 15.19
CA MET A 1 72.10 -8.98 14.19
C MET A 1 70.59 -8.92 14.42
N ARG A 2 69.86 -8.00 13.77
CA ARG A 2 69.12 -8.22 12.51
C ARG A 2 68.49 -9.61 12.46
N PHE A 3 67.17 -9.72 12.68
CA PHE A 3 66.21 -10.40 11.80
C PHE A 3 64.78 -9.96 12.17
N ALA A 4 64.16 -9.22 11.27
CA ALA A 4 62.71 -9.06 11.11
C ALA A 4 62.46 -9.15 9.59
N PRO A 5 61.23 -9.31 9.12
CA PRO A 5 60.19 -10.28 9.47
C PRO A 5 59.76 -11.05 8.20
N ALA A 6 58.96 -12.11 8.31
CA ALA A 6 58.23 -12.65 7.16
C ALA A 6 56.87 -13.18 7.61
N VAL A 7 56.00 -12.27 8.06
CA VAL A 7 54.57 -12.55 8.08
C VAL A 7 54.09 -12.37 6.65
N LEU A 8 53.93 -13.49 5.94
CA LEU A 8 53.27 -13.54 4.65
C LEU A 8 51.78 -13.27 4.88
N LEU A 9 51.41 -11.98 4.85
CA LEU A 9 50.02 -11.56 4.70
C LEU A 9 49.57 -11.95 3.29
N ALA A 10 48.89 -13.09 3.19
CA ALA A 10 48.15 -13.45 2.01
C ALA A 10 46.95 -12.49 1.88
N THR A 11 47.11 -11.46 1.05
CA THR A 11 45.99 -10.61 0.63
C THR A 11 45.08 -11.45 -0.26
N MET A 12 44.03 -12.01 0.34
CA MET A 12 42.90 -12.56 -0.40
C MET A 12 42.18 -11.39 -1.08
N ALA A 13 42.46 -11.17 -2.36
CA ALA A 13 41.69 -10.23 -3.16
C ALA A 13 40.29 -10.78 -3.36
N LEU A 14 39.31 -10.28 -2.60
CA LEU A 14 37.89 -10.40 -2.95
C LEU A 14 37.63 -9.51 -4.18
N ALA A 15 38.06 -9.96 -5.35
CA ALA A 15 37.49 -9.48 -6.61
C ALA A 15 36.22 -10.29 -6.90
N ALA A 16 35.19 -10.04 -6.09
CA ALA A 16 33.83 -10.45 -6.37
C ALA A 16 32.95 -9.20 -6.37
N CYS A 17 33.14 -8.36 -7.38
CA CYS A 17 32.21 -7.31 -7.82
C CYS A 17 32.59 -6.92 -9.26
N ASP A 18 32.51 -7.87 -10.18
CA ASP A 18 32.38 -7.57 -11.61
C ASP A 18 31.23 -8.46 -12.08
N GLY A 19 29.98 -7.97 -12.04
CA GLY A 19 29.60 -6.83 -12.86
C GLY A 19 29.47 -7.22 -14.34
N GLY A 20 29.68 -8.49 -14.70
CA GLY A 20 29.36 -9.02 -16.03
C GLY A 20 27.85 -9.21 -16.21
N GLY A 21 27.09 -8.13 -16.10
CA GLY A 21 25.70 -8.10 -16.56
C GLY A 21 25.67 -7.91 -18.07
N ASP A 22 24.70 -8.53 -18.73
CA ASP A 22 24.37 -8.21 -20.13
C ASP A 22 24.28 -6.67 -20.26
N PRO A 23 24.96 -6.02 -21.23
CA PRO A 23 24.86 -4.58 -21.43
C PRO A 23 23.41 -4.09 -21.59
N VAL A 24 22.49 -4.96 -22.01
CA VAL A 24 21.04 -4.70 -22.06
C VAL A 24 20.45 -4.58 -20.65
N GLU A 25 20.80 -5.49 -19.74
CA GLU A 25 20.34 -5.46 -18.34
C GLU A 25 20.87 -4.25 -17.58
N GLN A 26 22.10 -3.82 -17.87
CA GLN A 26 22.66 -2.60 -17.30
C GLN A 26 21.91 -1.36 -17.80
N ALA A 27 21.68 -1.25 -19.11
CA ALA A 27 20.91 -0.15 -19.69
C ALA A 27 19.47 -0.10 -19.16
N LEU A 28 18.83 -1.26 -18.94
CA LEU A 28 17.51 -1.36 -18.32
C LEU A 28 17.52 -0.83 -16.89
N ARG A 29 18.52 -1.18 -16.08
CA ARG A 29 18.65 -0.67 -14.69
C ARG A 29 18.90 0.83 -14.65
N GLU A 30 19.75 1.35 -15.51
CA GLU A 30 20.04 2.79 -15.60
C GLU A 30 18.79 3.58 -16.04
N THR A 31 18.06 3.08 -17.03
CA THR A 31 16.79 3.69 -17.48
C THR A 31 15.72 3.63 -16.38
N ALA A 32 15.62 2.51 -15.67
CA ALA A 32 14.70 2.37 -14.54
C ALA A 32 15.05 3.33 -13.38
N ALA A 33 16.33 3.57 -13.11
CA ALA A 33 16.78 4.55 -12.11
C ALA A 33 16.48 6.00 -12.54
N ALA A 34 16.68 6.32 -13.82
CA ALA A 34 16.36 7.64 -14.36
C ALA A 34 14.85 7.94 -14.28
N ASN A 35 14.00 6.97 -14.61
CA ASN A 35 12.55 7.11 -14.55
C ASN A 35 12.02 7.27 -13.10
N GLN A 36 12.64 6.59 -12.14
CA GLN A 36 12.33 6.76 -10.70
C GLN A 36 12.73 8.15 -10.19
N SER A 37 13.80 8.75 -10.74
CA SER A 37 14.27 10.08 -10.35
C SER A 37 13.34 11.20 -10.82
N ALA A 38 12.71 11.03 -11.99
CA ALA A 38 11.75 11.99 -12.53
C ALA A 38 10.42 12.00 -11.76
N THR A 39 9.97 10.84 -11.27
CA THR A 39 8.72 10.69 -10.52
C THR A 39 8.78 11.26 -9.10
N VAL A 40 9.97 11.37 -8.49
CA VAL A 40 10.15 11.91 -7.13
C VAL A 40 10.23 13.44 -7.10
N ARG A 41 10.56 14.11 -8.21
CA ARG A 41 10.74 15.58 -8.19
C ARG A 41 9.43 16.37 -8.33
N GLU A 42 8.39 15.73 -8.85
CA GLU A 42 7.07 16.36 -9.04
C GLU A 42 6.17 16.25 -7.79
N THR A 43 6.56 15.46 -6.79
CA THR A 43 5.76 15.19 -5.59
C THR A 43 6.10 16.09 -4.39
N ALA A 44 6.91 17.14 -4.55
CA ALA A 44 7.35 17.99 -3.44
C ALA A 44 6.24 18.86 -2.79
N THR A 45 4.98 18.74 -3.23
CA THR A 45 3.80 19.32 -2.56
C THR A 45 2.69 18.29 -2.29
N VAL A 46 3.00 16.99 -2.35
CA VAL A 46 2.04 15.93 -2.07
C VAL A 46 2.00 15.72 -0.56
N SER A 47 0.83 15.93 0.06
CA SER A 47 0.56 15.54 1.45
C SER A 47 1.08 14.13 1.70
N ALA A 48 1.55 13.87 2.93
CA ALA A 48 2.01 12.52 3.30
C ALA A 48 0.98 11.47 2.82
N PRO A 49 1.42 10.40 2.16
CA PRO A 49 0.49 9.40 1.63
C PRO A 49 -0.39 8.88 2.76
N ALA A 50 -1.69 8.75 2.49
CA ALA A 50 -2.65 8.21 3.44
C ALA A 50 -2.16 6.86 3.99
N SER A 51 -2.41 6.58 5.27
CA SER A 51 -2.03 5.29 5.85
C SER A 51 -2.76 4.16 5.13
N THR A 52 -2.19 2.95 5.13
CA THR A 52 -2.85 1.76 4.58
C THR A 52 -4.24 1.56 5.19
N ASP A 53 -4.39 1.85 6.48
CA ASP A 53 -5.66 1.75 7.20
C ASP A 53 -6.68 2.78 6.72
N GLN A 54 -6.27 4.04 6.49
CA GLN A 54 -7.16 5.07 5.91
C GLN A 54 -7.65 4.66 4.53
N VAL A 55 -6.75 4.19 3.67
CA VAL A 55 -7.12 3.73 2.32
C VAL A 55 -8.08 2.54 2.39
N TRP A 56 -7.89 1.63 3.35
CA TRP A 56 -8.78 0.50 3.56
C TRP A 56 -10.16 0.95 4.07
N ILE A 57 -10.21 1.83 5.07
CA ILE A 57 -11.45 2.39 5.64
C ILE A 57 -12.25 3.10 4.56
N ASP A 58 -11.61 3.95 3.75
CA ASP A 58 -12.26 4.69 2.68
C ASP A 58 -12.90 3.75 1.64
N ARG A 59 -12.12 2.77 1.17
CA ARG A 59 -12.56 1.82 0.14
C ARG A 59 -13.67 0.92 0.66
N MET A 60 -13.53 0.39 1.87
CA MET A 60 -14.54 -0.50 2.45
C MET A 60 -15.82 0.25 2.81
N SER A 61 -15.72 1.49 3.31
CA SER A 61 -16.89 2.35 3.54
C SER A 61 -17.64 2.62 2.25
N ALA A 62 -16.94 2.95 1.15
CA ALA A 62 -17.56 3.15 -0.15
C ALA A 62 -18.25 1.88 -0.66
N HIS A 63 -17.56 0.73 -0.62
CA HIS A 63 -18.11 -0.56 -1.01
C HIS A 63 -19.37 -0.94 -0.20
N HIS A 64 -19.39 -0.65 1.11
CA HIS A 64 -20.58 -0.89 1.94
C HIS A 64 -21.74 0.06 1.62
N ARG A 65 -21.48 1.32 1.24
CA ARG A 65 -22.55 2.23 0.79
C ARG A 65 -23.23 1.73 -0.48
N GLU A 66 -22.48 1.14 -1.41
CA GLU A 66 -23.05 0.49 -2.61
C GLU A 66 -23.98 -0.66 -2.22
N ALA A 67 -23.57 -1.50 -1.26
CA ALA A 67 -24.41 -2.58 -0.74
C ALA A 67 -25.70 -2.07 -0.07
N VAL A 68 -25.63 -0.96 0.67
CA VAL A 68 -26.81 -0.29 1.24
C VAL A 68 -27.76 0.20 0.15
N ALA A 69 -27.24 0.83 -0.91
CA ALA A 69 -28.06 1.31 -2.03
C ALA A 69 -28.76 0.15 -2.77
N MET A 70 -28.08 -0.99 -2.94
CA MET A 70 -28.67 -2.20 -3.50
C MET A 70 -29.75 -2.79 -2.58
N ALA A 71 -29.51 -2.80 -1.27
CA ALA A 71 -30.49 -3.25 -0.28
C ALA A 71 -31.76 -2.37 -0.31
N ASP A 72 -31.61 -1.05 -0.39
CA ASP A 72 -32.73 -0.12 -0.55
C ASP A 72 -33.52 -0.38 -1.84
N THR A 73 -32.82 -0.67 -2.94
CA THR A 73 -33.45 -1.05 -4.21
C THR A 73 -34.27 -2.34 -4.06
N ALA A 74 -33.71 -3.36 -3.40
CA ALA A 74 -34.41 -4.62 -3.15
C ALA A 74 -35.64 -4.43 -2.24
N LEU A 75 -35.55 -3.58 -1.21
CA LEU A 75 -36.67 -3.23 -0.33
C LEU A 75 -37.77 -2.47 -1.06
N ALA A 76 -37.43 -1.64 -2.04
CA ALA A 76 -38.40 -0.90 -2.84
C ALA A 76 -39.12 -1.79 -3.87
N GLN A 77 -38.40 -2.73 -4.49
CA GLN A 77 -38.90 -3.47 -5.66
C GLN A 77 -39.41 -4.88 -5.36
N SER A 78 -38.88 -5.55 -4.34
CA SER A 78 -39.23 -6.94 -4.06
C SER A 78 -40.51 -7.07 -3.23
N ARG A 79 -41.36 -8.02 -3.63
CA ARG A 79 -42.52 -8.51 -2.87
C ARG A 79 -42.24 -9.80 -2.09
N ASP A 80 -41.09 -10.43 -2.34
CA ASP A 80 -40.69 -11.66 -1.68
C ASP A 80 -40.25 -11.36 -0.23
N PRO A 81 -40.89 -11.97 0.79
CA PRO A 81 -40.57 -11.68 2.19
C PRO A 81 -39.15 -12.11 2.60
N GLU A 82 -38.56 -13.12 1.95
CA GLU A 82 -37.20 -13.57 2.23
C GLU A 82 -36.18 -12.57 1.68
N ILE A 83 -36.37 -12.13 0.44
CA ILE A 83 -35.51 -11.09 -0.18
C ILE A 83 -35.56 -9.80 0.64
N ARG A 84 -36.76 -9.38 1.07
CA ARG A 84 -36.92 -8.17 1.89
C ARG A 84 -36.22 -8.30 3.24
N ARG A 85 -36.31 -9.47 3.89
CA ARG A 85 -35.60 -9.74 5.15
C ARG A 85 -34.09 -9.64 4.96
N MET A 86 -33.56 -10.28 3.91
CA MET A 86 -32.13 -10.23 3.59
C MET A 86 -31.67 -8.78 3.35
N ALA A 87 -32.43 -8.02 2.56
CA ALA A 87 -32.11 -6.62 2.27
C ALA A 87 -32.09 -5.76 3.55
N GLN A 88 -33.03 -5.97 4.48
CA GLN A 88 -33.03 -5.27 5.77
C GLN A 88 -31.76 -5.58 6.59
N ILE A 89 -31.37 -6.86 6.67
CA ILE A 89 -30.16 -7.29 7.38
C ILE A 89 -28.90 -6.69 6.76
N VAL A 90 -28.80 -6.68 5.42
CA VAL A 90 -27.67 -6.07 4.71
C VAL A 90 -27.61 -4.58 5.00
N LYS A 91 -28.74 -3.86 4.89
CA LYS A 91 -28.79 -2.43 5.16
C LYS A 91 -28.32 -2.10 6.57
N GLU A 92 -28.85 -2.79 7.58
CA GLU A 92 -28.51 -2.55 8.99
C GLU A 92 -27.05 -2.87 9.27
N THR A 93 -26.58 -4.04 8.86
CA THR A 93 -25.22 -4.50 9.13
C THR A 93 -24.18 -3.60 8.45
N ARG A 94 -24.37 -3.29 7.15
CA ARG A 94 -23.41 -2.45 6.40
C ARG A 94 -23.38 -1.02 6.90
N THR A 95 -24.52 -0.46 7.30
CA THR A 95 -24.58 0.89 7.90
C THR A 95 -23.81 0.93 9.21
N ARG A 96 -23.96 -0.11 10.05
CA ARG A 96 -23.21 -0.24 11.30
C ARG A 96 -21.71 -0.37 11.05
N GLU A 97 -21.30 -1.24 10.12
CA GLU A 97 -19.88 -1.45 9.78
C GLU A 97 -19.23 -0.16 9.24
N ILE A 98 -19.94 0.66 8.47
CA ILE A 98 -19.45 1.99 8.05
C ILE A 98 -19.14 2.86 9.28
N ALA A 99 -20.06 2.93 10.24
CA ALA A 99 -19.86 3.73 11.44
C ALA A 99 -18.69 3.21 12.30
N GLU A 100 -18.53 1.90 12.39
CA GLU A 100 -17.41 1.26 13.09
C GLU A 100 -16.07 1.58 12.42
N MET A 101 -15.98 1.46 11.09
CA MET A 101 -14.76 1.79 10.35
C MET A 101 -14.39 3.28 10.46
N GLN A 102 -15.38 4.18 10.37
CA GLN A 102 -15.15 5.62 10.51
C GLN A 102 -14.70 6.00 11.92
N ALA A 103 -15.11 5.25 12.95
CA ALA A 103 -14.65 5.46 14.32
C ALA A 103 -13.18 5.04 14.53
N TRP A 104 -12.58 4.30 13.60
CA TRP A 104 -11.17 3.92 13.63
C TRP A 104 -10.26 4.95 12.98
N GLU A 105 -10.81 5.92 12.24
CA GLU A 105 -10.00 7.01 11.71
C GLU A 105 -9.34 7.73 12.89
N PRO A 106 -7.99 7.86 12.90
CA PRO A 106 -7.33 8.59 13.95
C PRO A 106 -7.92 10.00 13.96
N ALA A 107 -8.39 10.44 15.13
CA ALA A 107 -8.76 11.84 15.34
C ALA A 107 -7.62 12.68 14.77
N ALA A 108 -7.92 13.50 13.75
CA ALA A 108 -6.93 14.29 13.01
C ALA A 108 -5.91 14.81 14.01
N ALA A 109 -4.66 14.35 13.89
CA ALA A 109 -3.62 14.50 14.90
C ALA A 109 -3.68 15.91 15.51
N SER A 110 -4.37 16.01 16.64
CA SER A 110 -4.44 17.22 17.42
C SER A 110 -3.14 17.22 18.20
N ASP A 111 -2.19 18.01 17.70
CA ASP A 111 -1.01 18.48 18.41
C ASP A 111 -0.19 17.39 19.12
N GLN A 112 0.79 16.80 18.42
CA GLN A 112 2.06 16.34 19.01
C GLN A 112 3.22 16.64 18.08
#